data_AF-A0A455UEQ3-F1
#
_entry.id   AF-A0A455UEQ3-F1
#
_cell.length_a   1.000
_cell.length_b   1.000
_cell.length_c   1.000
_cell.angle_alpha   90.00
_cell.angle_beta   90.00
_cell.angle_gamma   90.00
#
_symmetry.space_group_name_H-M   'P 1'
#
loop_
_entity.id
_entity.type
_entity.pdbx_description
1 polymer ?
#
loop_
_entity_poly.entity_id
_entity_poly.type
_entity_poly.pdbx_seq_one_letter_code
_entity_poly.pdbx_strand_id
1 'polypeptide(L)'
;MLKRLIKDYPQSPMAVVFDAPGKTFRDDMYSDYKSHRPPMPDDLRSQIAPLHACVKALGLPLLCVEGVEADDVIGTLAHHATQAGRDAVISTGDKDMAQLVNAHITLVNTMKDETLDEAGVEKKFGLPPR
;
A
#
# COMPACT_ATOMS: atom_id res chain seq x y z
N MET A 1 5.61 6.35 11.55
CA MET A 1 4.34 6.09 10.83
C MET A 1 3.41 5.14 11.57
N LEU A 2 3.68 3.82 11.68
CA LEU A 2 2.69 2.84 12.18
C LEU A 2 2.06 3.21 13.54
N LYS A 3 2.87 3.63 14.52
CA LYS A 3 2.37 4.11 15.82
C LYS A 3 1.41 5.30 15.71
N ARG A 4 1.63 6.20 14.73
CA ARG A 4 0.73 7.32 14.44
C ARG A 4 -0.60 6.80 13.90
N LEU A 5 -0.59 5.91 12.91
CA LEU A 5 -1.81 5.31 12.37
C LEU A 5 -2.62 4.55 13.44
N ILE A 6 -1.94 3.80 14.31
CA ILE A 6 -2.60 3.11 15.44
C ILE A 6 -3.26 4.11 16.38
N LYS A 7 -2.61 5.25 16.64
CA LYS A 7 -3.15 6.31 17.50
C LYS A 7 -4.33 7.02 16.84
N ASP A 8 -4.21 7.34 15.55
CA ASP A 8 -5.22 8.09 14.80
C ASP A 8 -6.46 7.23 14.52
N TYR A 9 -6.31 5.90 14.43
CA TYR A 9 -7.37 4.93 14.17
C TYR A 9 -7.37 3.74 15.17
N PRO A 10 -7.62 3.98 16.47
CA PRO A 10 -7.38 3.00 17.54
C PRO A 10 -8.30 1.77 17.52
N GLN A 11 -9.44 1.84 16.83
CA GLN A 11 -10.41 0.74 16.72
C GLN A 11 -10.38 0.07 15.35
N SER A 12 -9.54 0.55 14.43
CA SER A 12 -9.50 0.02 13.07
C SER A 12 -8.58 -1.21 13.00
N PRO A 13 -9.05 -2.32 12.41
CA PRO A 13 -8.13 -3.41 12.05
C PRO A 13 -7.12 -2.90 11.03
N MET A 14 -5.86 -3.31 11.18
CA MET A 14 -4.75 -2.86 10.36
C MET A 14 -3.95 -4.06 9.87
N ALA A 15 -3.46 -4.00 8.63
CA ALA A 15 -2.49 -4.93 8.09
C ALA A 15 -1.37 -4.15 7.40
N VAL A 16 -0.17 -4.73 7.36
CA VAL A 16 0.97 -4.17 6.63
C VAL A 16 1.29 -5.10 5.48
N VAL A 17 1.39 -4.55 4.27
CA VAL A 17 1.67 -5.32 3.05
C VAL A 17 3.09 -5.02 2.59
N PHE A 18 3.83 -6.07 2.27
CA PHE A 18 5.17 -6.02 1.68
C PHE A 18 5.19 -6.78 0.36
N ASP A 19 6.03 -6.33 -0.56
CA ASP A 19 6.34 -7.08 -1.78
C ASP A 19 7.03 -8.40 -1.42
N ALA A 20 6.58 -9.48 -2.06
CA ALA A 20 7.27 -10.75 -2.01
C ALA A 20 8.53 -10.72 -2.89
N PRO A 21 9.59 -11.46 -2.51
CA PRO A 21 10.72 -11.67 -3.41
C PRO A 21 10.28 -12.53 -4.61
N GLY A 22 10.86 -12.26 -5.77
CA GLY A 22 10.65 -13.06 -6.97
C GLY A 22 9.94 -12.29 -8.08
N LYS A 23 9.52 -13.03 -9.10
CA LYS A 23 8.76 -12.50 -10.23
C LYS A 23 7.28 -12.45 -9.90
N THR A 24 6.59 -11.55 -10.57
CA THR A 24 5.14 -11.41 -10.54
C THR A 24 4.55 -11.73 -11.90
N PHE A 25 3.22 -11.83 -12.00
CA PHE A 25 2.56 -11.98 -13.30
C PHE A 25 2.85 -10.81 -14.26
N ARG A 26 3.26 -9.63 -13.75
CA ARG A 26 3.63 -8.49 -14.60
C ARG A 26 4.92 -8.74 -15.37
N ASP A 27 5.87 -9.44 -14.78
CA ASP A 27 7.12 -9.85 -15.44
C ASP A 27 6.85 -10.82 -16.61
N ASP A 28 5.84 -11.69 -16.45
CA ASP A 28 5.43 -12.63 -17.50
C ASP A 28 4.67 -11.92 -18.64
N MET A 29 3.88 -10.90 -18.31
CA MET A 29 3.18 -10.07 -19.29
C MET A 29 4.12 -9.16 -20.09
N TYR A 30 5.17 -8.63 -19.45
CA TYR A 30 6.12 -7.72 -20.08
C TYR A 30 7.52 -7.89 -19.49
N SER A 31 8.42 -8.47 -20.26
CA SER A 31 9.77 -8.85 -19.81
C SER A 31 10.65 -7.68 -19.36
N ASP A 32 10.41 -6.48 -19.91
CA ASP A 32 11.16 -5.26 -19.56
C ASP A 32 10.47 -4.45 -18.44
N TYR A 33 9.45 -5.03 -17.78
CA TYR A 33 8.78 -4.40 -16.65
C TYR A 33 9.77 -4.13 -15.52
N LYS A 34 9.87 -2.87 -15.09
CA LYS A 34 10.80 -2.41 -14.03
C LYS A 34 12.27 -2.79 -14.24
N SER A 35 12.69 -3.18 -15.45
CA SER A 35 14.07 -3.63 -15.74
C SER A 35 15.16 -2.58 -15.48
N HIS A 36 14.79 -1.30 -15.53
CA HIS A 36 15.67 -0.17 -15.25
C HIS A 36 15.80 0.17 -13.75
N ARG A 37 15.05 -0.51 -12.87
CA ARG A 37 15.15 -0.24 -11.43
C ARG A 37 16.44 -0.85 -10.89
N PRO A 38 17.29 -0.08 -10.20
CA PRO A 38 18.46 -0.64 -9.55
C PRO A 38 18.04 -1.62 -8.45
N PRO A 39 18.85 -2.66 -8.17
CA PRO A 39 18.57 -3.55 -7.05
C PRO A 39 18.56 -2.77 -5.73
N MET A 40 17.78 -3.27 -4.77
CA MET A 40 17.77 -2.70 -3.42
C MET A 40 19.20 -2.73 -2.83
N PRO A 41 19.71 -1.59 -2.32
CA PRO A 41 21.01 -1.54 -1.66
C PRO A 41 21.09 -2.52 -0.48
N ASP A 42 22.24 -3.14 -0.27
CA ASP A 42 22.40 -4.20 0.75
C ASP A 42 22.15 -3.70 2.18
N ASP A 43 22.56 -2.46 2.48
CA ASP A 43 22.30 -1.82 3.76
C ASP A 43 20.79 -1.70 4.03
N LEU A 44 19.98 -1.47 2.99
CA LEU A 44 18.52 -1.41 3.11
C LEU A 44 17.92 -2.82 3.17
N ARG A 45 18.44 -3.76 2.37
CA ARG A 45 18.00 -5.16 2.37
C ARG A 45 18.16 -5.80 3.75
N SER A 46 19.27 -5.53 4.44
CA SER A 46 19.53 -6.05 5.78
C SER A 46 18.52 -5.57 6.83
N GLN A 47 17.84 -4.45 6.58
CA GLN A 47 16.84 -3.86 7.47
C GLN A 47 15.43 -4.46 7.30
N ILE A 48 15.15 -5.19 6.22
CA ILE A 48 13.82 -5.75 5.93
C ILE A 48 13.41 -6.78 6.99
N ALA A 49 14.27 -7.74 7.32
CA ALA A 49 13.95 -8.77 8.31
C ALA A 49 13.69 -8.18 9.72
N PRO A 50 14.54 -7.27 10.25
CA PRO A 50 14.23 -6.54 11.48
C PRO A 50 12.93 -5.75 11.41
N LEU A 51 12.62 -5.10 10.28
CA LEU A 51 11.38 -4.35 10.09
C LEU A 51 10.15 -5.28 10.16
N HIS A 52 10.19 -6.44 9.52
CA HIS A 52 9.13 -7.44 9.60
C HIS A 52 8.94 -7.93 11.05
N ALA A 53 10.02 -8.17 11.78
CA ALA A 53 9.97 -8.56 13.19
C ALA A 53 9.30 -7.46 14.06
N CYS A 54 9.63 -6.20 13.83
CA CYS A 54 8.99 -5.06 14.51
C CYS A 54 7.49 -4.98 14.22
N VAL A 55 7.06 -5.16 12.97
CA VAL A 55 5.62 -5.16 12.60
C VAL A 55 4.87 -6.27 13.33
N LYS A 56 5.42 -7.49 13.32
CA LYS A 56 4.83 -8.65 14.03
C LYS A 56 4.79 -8.42 15.55
N ALA A 57 5.84 -7.84 16.12
CA ALA A 57 5.91 -7.51 17.54
C ALA A 57 4.88 -6.45 17.97
N LEU A 58 4.46 -5.57 17.05
CA LEU A 58 3.34 -4.64 17.26
C LEU A 58 1.97 -5.34 17.20
N GLY A 59 1.91 -6.64 16.95
CA GLY A 59 0.67 -7.41 16.83
C GLY A 59 -0.06 -7.21 15.50
N LEU A 60 0.60 -6.60 14.51
CA LEU A 60 0.00 -6.33 13.21
C LEU A 60 0.20 -7.53 12.25
N PRO A 61 -0.86 -7.97 11.55
CA PRO A 61 -0.73 -8.84 10.39
C PRO A 61 0.26 -8.26 9.37
N LEU A 62 1.17 -9.10 8.90
CA LEU A 62 2.09 -8.80 7.81
C LEU A 62 1.77 -9.71 6.63
N LEU A 63 1.32 -9.12 5.53
CA LEU A 63 0.99 -9.81 4.29
C LEU A 63 2.15 -9.66 3.30
N CYS A 64 2.59 -10.77 2.75
CA CYS A 64 3.64 -10.86 1.75
C CYS A 64 3.29 -12.06 0.87
N VAL A 65 2.72 -11.78 -0.30
CA VAL A 65 2.07 -12.80 -1.15
C VAL A 65 2.91 -12.99 -2.41
N GLU A 66 3.40 -14.21 -2.63
CA GLU A 66 4.21 -14.53 -3.79
C GLU A 66 3.41 -14.45 -5.10
N GLY A 67 4.08 -14.06 -6.19
CA GLY A 67 3.49 -14.01 -7.53
C GLY A 67 2.70 -12.72 -7.86
N VAL A 68 2.50 -11.83 -6.89
CA VAL A 68 1.84 -10.52 -7.06
C VAL A 68 2.62 -9.42 -6.36
N GLU A 69 2.38 -8.17 -6.73
CA GLU A 69 2.97 -7.02 -6.04
C GLU A 69 2.12 -6.59 -4.84
N ALA A 70 2.70 -5.79 -3.94
CA ALA A 70 1.97 -5.28 -2.77
C ALA A 70 0.75 -4.44 -3.16
N ASP A 71 0.81 -3.74 -4.29
CA ASP A 71 -0.30 -2.95 -4.82
C ASP A 71 -1.51 -3.81 -5.21
N ASP A 72 -1.30 -5.02 -5.75
CA ASP A 72 -2.37 -5.97 -6.08
C ASP A 72 -3.09 -6.46 -4.82
N VAL A 73 -2.33 -6.75 -3.77
CA VAL A 73 -2.89 -7.17 -2.47
C VAL A 73 -3.68 -6.03 -1.85
N ILE A 74 -3.14 -4.81 -1.86
CA ILE A 74 -3.83 -3.61 -1.36
C ILE A 74 -5.11 -3.34 -2.17
N GLY A 75 -5.03 -3.38 -3.51
CA GLY A 75 -6.16 -3.20 -4.41
C GLY A 75 -7.26 -4.22 -4.17
N THR A 76 -6.90 -5.49 -3.96
CA THR A 76 -7.85 -6.56 -3.64
C THR A 76 -8.57 -6.29 -2.31
N LEU A 77 -7.82 -5.91 -1.27
CA LEU A 77 -8.40 -5.59 0.04
C LEU A 77 -9.28 -4.34 0.00
N ALA A 78 -8.87 -3.31 -0.75
CA ALA A 78 -9.66 -2.10 -0.96
C ALA A 78 -10.97 -2.41 -1.68
N HIS A 79 -10.91 -3.21 -2.74
CA HIS A 79 -12.11 -3.66 -3.46
C HIS A 79 -13.09 -4.40 -2.56
N HIS A 80 -12.61 -5.34 -1.74
CA HIS A 80 -13.45 -6.05 -0.77
C HIS A 80 -14.05 -5.11 0.30
N ALA A 81 -13.31 -4.11 0.76
CA ALA A 81 -13.82 -3.11 1.70
C ALA A 81 -14.96 -2.30 1.07
N THR A 82 -14.77 -1.79 -0.15
CA THR A 82 -15.81 -1.10 -0.92
C THR A 82 -17.03 -1.98 -1.15
N GLN A 83 -16.87 -3.23 -1.57
CA GLN A 83 -18.00 -4.16 -1.78
C GLN A 83 -18.77 -4.45 -0.49
N ALA A 84 -18.09 -4.46 0.65
CA ALA A 84 -18.71 -4.62 1.96
C ALA A 84 -19.31 -3.32 2.52
N GLY A 85 -19.22 -2.19 1.81
CA GLY A 85 -19.65 -0.87 2.29
C GLY A 85 -18.86 -0.39 3.50
N ARG A 86 -17.58 -0.80 3.60
CA ARG A 86 -16.70 -0.50 4.74
C ARG A 86 -15.64 0.51 4.34
N ASP A 87 -15.52 1.56 5.15
CA ASP A 87 -14.47 2.55 4.94
C ASP A 87 -13.10 1.97 5.26
N ALA A 88 -12.12 2.27 4.40
CA ALA A 88 -10.74 1.87 4.57
C ALA A 88 -9.78 3.01 4.21
N VAL A 89 -8.69 3.07 4.95
CA VAL A 89 -7.60 4.03 4.73
C VAL A 89 -6.37 3.26 4.24
N ILE A 90 -5.85 3.67 3.09
CA ILE A 90 -4.60 3.13 2.55
C ILE A 90 -3.50 4.16 2.86
N SER A 91 -2.53 3.78 3.71
CA SER A 91 -1.38 4.63 3.97
C SER A 91 -0.25 4.35 2.96
N THR A 92 -0.03 5.28 2.04
CA THR A 92 0.96 5.11 0.97
C THR A 92 1.50 6.45 0.47
N GLY A 93 2.72 6.42 -0.06
CA GLY A 93 3.31 7.52 -0.83
C GLY A 93 3.20 7.32 -2.34
N ASP A 94 2.73 6.15 -2.78
CA ASP A 94 2.58 5.82 -4.19
C ASP A 94 1.35 6.52 -4.78
N LYS A 95 1.57 7.28 -5.84
CA LYS A 95 0.50 8.00 -6.54
C LYS A 95 -0.40 7.06 -7.33
N ASP A 96 0.10 5.89 -7.74
CA ASP A 96 -0.66 4.97 -8.58
C ASP A 96 -1.83 4.38 -7.78
N MET A 97 -1.75 4.38 -6.44
CA MET A 97 -2.85 3.98 -5.56
C MET A 97 -4.02 4.95 -5.58
N ALA A 98 -3.86 6.17 -6.12
CA ALA A 98 -4.94 7.16 -6.21
C ALA A 98 -6.12 6.66 -7.06
N GLN A 99 -5.88 5.72 -7.97
CA GLN A 99 -6.94 5.09 -8.75
C GLN A 99 -7.94 4.32 -7.88
N LEU A 100 -7.53 3.81 -6.72
CA LEU A 100 -8.38 2.99 -5.84
C LEU A 100 -9.34 3.84 -4.98
N VAL A 101 -9.16 5.17 -4.95
CA VAL A 101 -9.99 6.07 -4.16
C VAL A 101 -11.43 6.05 -4.65
N ASN A 102 -12.36 5.94 -3.72
CA ASN A 102 -13.79 6.01 -3.97
C ASN A 102 -14.51 6.40 -2.67
N ALA A 103 -15.85 6.35 -2.66
CA ALA A 103 -16.67 6.69 -1.50
C ALA A 103 -16.26 6.01 -0.18
N HIS A 104 -15.60 4.84 -0.23
CA HIS A 104 -15.13 4.09 0.94
C HIS A 104 -13.62 4.07 1.10
N ILE A 105 -12.83 4.46 0.09
CA ILE A 105 -11.38 4.32 0.10
C ILE A 105 -10.72 5.70 0.11
N THR A 106 -9.95 5.97 1.16
CA THR A 106 -9.17 7.21 1.31
C THR A 106 -7.68 6.90 1.33
N LEU A 107 -6.86 7.72 0.67
CA LEU A 107 -5.40 7.63 0.82
C LEU A 107 -4.89 8.60 1.88
N VAL A 108 -3.89 8.16 2.64
CA VAL A 108 -3.13 9.03 3.56
C VAL A 108 -1.62 8.89 3.37
N ASN A 109 -0.94 10.01 3.18
CA ASN A 109 0.50 10.09 3.19
C ASN A 109 0.98 10.75 4.49
N THR A 110 1.32 9.93 5.48
CA THR A 110 1.72 10.41 6.81
C THR A 110 3.03 11.20 6.83
N MET A 111 3.85 11.10 5.78
CA MET A 111 5.10 11.85 5.66
C MET A 111 4.87 13.28 5.15
N LYS A 112 3.83 13.47 4.33
CA LYS A 112 3.43 14.77 3.76
C LYS A 112 2.23 15.40 4.46
N ASP A 113 1.68 14.71 5.46
CA ASP A 113 0.45 15.07 6.16
C ASP A 113 -0.72 15.34 5.19
N GLU A 114 -0.85 14.46 4.19
CA GLU A 114 -1.80 14.61 3.09
C GLU A 114 -2.84 13.50 3.14
N THR A 115 -4.11 13.88 2.91
CA THR A 115 -5.23 12.97 2.75
C THR A 115 -5.88 13.22 1.39
N LEU A 116 -6.16 12.16 0.64
CA LEU A 116 -6.79 12.25 -0.68
C LEU A 116 -8.08 11.42 -0.70
N ASP A 117 -9.19 12.13 -0.80
CA ASP A 117 -10.50 11.64 -1.21
C ASP A 117 -10.70 11.86 -2.73
N GLU A 118 -11.88 11.55 -3.27
CA GLU A 118 -12.14 11.65 -4.72
C GLU A 118 -11.86 13.06 -5.27
N ALA A 119 -12.34 14.09 -4.57
CA ALA A 119 -12.11 15.49 -4.95
C ALA A 119 -10.64 15.89 -4.81
N GLY A 120 -9.95 15.38 -3.78
CA GLY A 120 -8.52 15.58 -3.57
C GLY A 120 -7.67 14.95 -4.68
N VAL A 121 -8.02 13.76 -5.14
CA VAL A 121 -7.39 13.10 -6.29
C VAL A 121 -7.59 13.93 -7.55
N GLU A 122 -8.82 14.35 -7.84
CA GLU A 122 -9.12 15.16 -9.04
C GLU A 122 -8.37 16.49 -9.02
N LYS A 123 -8.39 17.19 -7.88
CA LYS A 123 -7.66 18.46 -7.73
C LYS A 123 -6.15 18.30 -7.93
N LYS A 124 -5.58 17.18 -7.44
CA LYS A 124 -4.13 16.96 -7.45
C LYS A 124 -3.62 16.46 -8.79
N PHE A 125 -4.35 15.58 -9.45
CA PHE A 125 -3.92 14.89 -10.67
C PHE A 125 -4.65 15.38 -11.94
N GLY A 126 -5.69 16.22 -11.78
CA GLY A 126 -6.51 16.73 -12.88
C GLY A 126 -7.47 15.69 -13.46
N LEU A 127 -7.60 14.52 -12.82
CA LEU A 127 -8.42 13.40 -13.26
C LEU A 127 -9.07 12.72 -12.04
N PRO A 128 -10.33 12.28 -12.14
CA PRO A 128 -10.96 11.54 -11.06
C PRO A 128 -10.33 10.14 -10.90
N PRO A 129 -10.50 9.50 -9.72
CA PRO A 129 -10.27 8.06 -9.58
C PRO A 129 -11.12 7.25 -10.58
N ARG A 130 -10.73 6.01 -10.88
CA ARG A 130 -11.38 5.17 -11.91
C ARG A 130 -11.79 3.82 -11.38
#